data_AF-A0A218QUI9-F1
#
_entry.id   AF-A0A218QUI9-F1
#
_cell.length_a   1.000
_cell.length_b   1.000
_cell.length_c   1.000
_cell.angle_alpha   90.00
_cell.angle_beta   90.00
_cell.angle_gamma   90.00
#
_symmetry.space_group_name_H-M   'P 1'
#
loop_
_entity.id
_entity.type
_entity.pdbx_description
1 polymer ?
#
loop_
_entity_poly.entity_id
_entity_poly.type
_entity_poly.pdbx_seq_one_letter_code
_entity_poly.pdbx_strand_id
1 'polypeptide(L)' 'MTPFLPHMGQTPEEQLQKNHAAMEILSRWIKEEISQEESIQREKYFDSFKKIVDNERLPGYKFYSQE' A
#
# COMPACT_ATOMS: atom_id res chain seq x y z
N MET A 1 16.21 3.36 -8.26
CA MET A 1 14.92 4.06 -8.03
C MET A 1 15.06 4.83 -6.74
N THR A 2 14.73 6.11 -6.71
CA THR A 2 14.72 6.88 -5.46
C THR A 2 13.60 6.35 -4.57
N PRO A 3 13.85 6.02 -3.29
CA PRO A 3 12.87 5.42 -2.39
C PRO A 3 11.76 6.38 -1.93
N PHE A 4 11.77 7.62 -2.43
CA PHE A 4 10.84 8.66 -2.04
C PHE A 4 10.13 9.21 -3.27
N LEU A 5 8.85 9.55 -3.07
CA LEU A 5 8.08 10.30 -4.05
C LEU A 5 8.80 11.61 -4.39
N PRO A 6 8.78 12.04 -5.65
CA PRO A 6 9.44 13.28 -6.05
C PRO A 6 8.88 14.47 -5.27
N HIS A 7 9.77 15.29 -4.73
CA HIS A 7 9.41 16.57 -4.11
C HIS A 7 8.90 17.53 -5.20
N MET A 8 7.67 17.98 -5.06
CA MET A 8 6.97 18.81 -6.05
C MET A 8 6.82 20.27 -5.61
N GLY A 9 7.03 20.60 -4.34
CA GLY A 9 7.07 21.98 -3.85
C GLY A 9 8.39 22.66 -4.18
N GLN A 10 8.38 23.98 -4.38
CA GLN A 10 9.60 24.78 -4.48
C GLN A 10 10.11 25.18 -3.08
N THR A 11 9.23 25.20 -2.09
CA THR A 11 9.56 25.37 -0.66
C THR A 11 8.95 24.24 0.20
N PRO A 12 9.40 24.07 1.45
CA PRO A 12 8.79 23.13 2.39
C PRO A 12 7.29 23.38 2.62
N GLU A 13 6.87 24.64 2.70
CA GLU A 13 5.47 25.05 2.92
C GLU A 13 4.59 24.65 1.74
N GLU A 14 5.07 24.88 0.51
CA GLU A 14 4.37 24.43 -0.70
C GLU A 14 4.27 22.91 -0.77
N GLN A 15 5.32 22.19 -0.36
CA GLN A 15 5.27 20.73 -0.30
C GLN A 15 4.27 20.25 0.75
N LEU A 16 4.21 20.91 1.90
CA LEU A 16 3.25 20.59 2.95
C LEU A 16 1.81 20.79 2.46
N GLN A 17 1.55 21.88 1.74
CA GLN A 17 0.24 22.13 1.11
C GLN A 17 -0.10 21.05 0.07
N LYS A 18 0.85 20.66 -0.78
CA LYS A 18 0.66 19.59 -1.77
C LYS A 18 0.41 18.22 -1.13
N ASN A 19 1.01 17.97 0.03
CA ASN A 19 0.82 16.72 0.78
C ASN A 19 -0.49 16.67 1.57
N HIS A 20 -1.18 17.80 1.78
CA HIS A 20 -2.33 17.90 2.69
C HIS A 20 -3.42 16.86 2.37
N ALA A 21 -3.82 16.72 1.11
CA ALA A 21 -4.83 15.76 0.70
C ALA A 21 -4.41 14.30 0.96
N ALA A 22 -3.13 13.97 0.72
CA ALA A 22 -2.60 12.64 1.03
C ALA A 22 -2.59 12.38 2.55
N MET A 23 -2.22 13.39 3.34
CA MET A 23 -2.24 13.30 4.81
C MET A 23 -3.64 13.11 5.36
N GLU A 24 -4.67 13.74 4.78
CA GLU A 24 -6.07 13.53 5.16
C GLU A 24 -6.53 12.09 4.86
N ILE A 25 -6.18 11.55 3.70
CA ILE A 25 -6.49 10.16 3.33
C ILE A 25 -5.82 9.19 4.29
N LEU A 26 -4.53 9.38 4.57
CA LEU A 26 -3.77 8.55 5.51
C LEU A 26 -4.37 8.62 6.91
N SER A 27 -4.74 9.82 7.37
CA SER A 27 -5.42 10.02 8.66
C SER A 27 -6.74 9.26 8.73
N ARG A 28 -7.51 9.24 7.65
CA ARG A 28 -8.75 8.47 7.56
C ARG A 28 -8.50 6.97 7.65
N TRP A 29 -7.52 6.46 6.91
CA TRP A 29 -7.18 5.02 6.93
C TRP A 29 -6.63 4.56 8.28
N ILE A 30 -5.82 5.38 8.95
CA ILE A 30 -5.28 5.05 10.28
C ILE A 30 -6.39 5.02 11.34
N LYS A 31 -7.37 5.92 11.22
CA LYS A 31 -8.52 6.00 12.14
C LYS A 31 -9.61 4.97 11.85
N GLU A 32 -9.55 4.31 10.69
CA GLU A 32 -10.51 3.27 10.34
C GLU A 32 -10.26 2.06 11.25
N GLU A 33 -11.09 1.91 12.27
CA GLU A 33 -11.06 0.74 13.14
C GLU A 33 -11.65 -0.45 12.38
N ILE A 34 -10.77 -1.34 11.92
CA ILE A 34 -11.15 -2.60 11.30
C ILE A 34 -11.45 -3.60 12.42
N SER A 35 -12.59 -4.27 12.36
CA SER A 35 -12.91 -5.33 13.33
C SER A 35 -11.91 -6.49 13.23
N GLN A 36 -11.70 -7.24 14.31
CA GLN A 36 -10.79 -8.40 14.28
C GLN A 36 -11.21 -9.43 13.22
N GLU A 37 -12.52 -9.67 13.06
CA GLU A 37 -13.05 -10.56 12.02
C GLU A 37 -12.71 -10.05 10.62
N GLU A 38 -12.94 -8.76 10.35
CA GLU A 38 -12.62 -8.17 9.06
C GLU A 38 -11.12 -8.20 8.76
N SER A 39 -10.26 -7.99 9.77
CA SER A 39 -8.81 -8.11 9.64
C SER A 39 -8.39 -9.51 9.18
N ILE A 40 -8.94 -10.56 9.82
CA ILE A 40 -8.70 -11.96 9.46
C ILE A 40 -9.18 -12.24 8.02
N GLN A 41 -10.34 -11.71 7.63
CA GLN A 41 -10.83 -11.89 6.27
C GLN A 41 -9.91 -11.21 5.25
N ARG A 42 -9.45 -9.98 5.51
CA ARG A 42 -8.51 -9.26 4.65
C ARG A 42 -7.20 -10.02 4.46
N GLU A 43 -6.67 -10.62 5.53
CA GLU A 43 -5.47 -11.47 5.47
C GLU A 43 -5.67 -12.69 4.56
N LYS A 44 -6.79 -13.42 4.73
CA LYS A 44 -7.14 -14.57 3.87
C LYS A 44 -7.31 -14.18 2.40
N TYR A 45 -7.93 -13.04 2.13
CA TYR A 45 -8.07 -12.50 0.78
C TYR A 45 -6.71 -12.16 0.17
N PHE A 46 -5.82 -11.54 0.96
CA PHE A 46 -4.49 -11.20 0.50
C PHE A 46 -3.66 -12.44 0.18
N ASP A 47 -3.73 -13.49 1.00
CA ASP A 47 -3.06 -14.77 0.72
C ASP A 47 -3.58 -15.42 -0.58
N SER A 48 -4.89 -15.32 -0.81
CA SER A 48 -5.50 -15.83 -2.05
C SER A 48 -5.02 -15.03 -3.25
N PHE A 49 -4.96 -13.71 -3.13
CA PHE A 49 -4.40 -12.82 -4.15
C PHE A 49 -2.93 -13.16 -4.46
N LYS A 50 -2.08 -13.33 -3.44
CA LYS A 50 -0.67 -13.73 -3.62
C LYS A 50 -0.56 -14.99 -4.46
N LYS A 51 -1.34 -16.03 -4.14
CA LYS A 51 -1.37 -17.31 -4.86
C LYS A 51 -1.81 -17.15 -6.31
N ILE A 52 -2.87 -16.37 -6.56
CA ILE A 52 -3.35 -16.10 -7.93
C ILE A 52 -2.25 -15.42 -8.75
N VAL A 53 -1.68 -14.34 -8.23
CA VAL A 53 -0.64 -13.59 -8.94
C VAL A 53 0.54 -14.49 -9.31
N ASP A 54 0.98 -15.34 -8.39
CA ASP A 54 2.11 -16.24 -8.64
C ASP A 54 1.80 -17.43 -9.54
N ASN A 55 0.54 -17.89 -9.58
CA ASN A 55 0.10 -18.93 -10.49
C ASN A 55 0.03 -18.44 -11.94
N GLU A 56 -0.36 -17.18 -12.15
CA GLU A 56 -0.43 -16.55 -13.47
C GLU A 56 0.97 -16.13 -14.00
N ARG A 57 1.99 -16.17 -13.16
CA ARG A 57 3.36 -15.76 -13.50
C ARG A 57 4.20 -16.94 -13.95
N LEU A 58 5.05 -16.69 -14.95
CA LEU A 58 6.05 -17.65 -15.41
C LEU A 58 7.02 -18.03 -14.26
N PRO A 59 7.54 -19.27 -14.26
CA PRO A 59 8.61 -19.66 -13.35
C PRO A 59 9.78 -18.67 -13.40
N GLY A 60 10.30 -18.28 -12.22
CA GLY A 60 11.37 -17.29 -12.09
C GLY A 60 10.90 -15.82 -11.98
N TYR A 61 9.62 -15.53 -12.22
CA TYR A 61 9.03 -14.18 -12.12
C TYR A 61 7.96 -14.07 -11.03
N LYS A 62 7.87 -15.09 -10.16
CA LYS A 62 6.97 -15.12 -9.01
C LYS A 62 7.43 -14.13 -7.95
N PHE A 63 6.48 -13.48 -7.29
CA PHE A 63 6.76 -12.44 -6.31
C PHE A 63 6.60 -12.90 -4.87
N TYR A 64 5.68 -13.85 -4.60
CA TYR A 64 5.26 -14.15 -3.24
C TYR A 64 5.69 -15.54 -2.75
N SER A 65 5.94 -16.47 -3.65
CA SER A 65 6.29 -17.87 -3.35
C SER A 65 7.77 -18.08 -3.02
N GLN A 66 8.54 -17.00 -2.93
CA GLN A 66 9.92 -17.00 -2.43
C GLN A 66 10.02 -16.53 -0.96
N GLU A 67 8.90 -16.17 -0.32
CA GLU A 67 8.82 -15.91 1.13
C GLU A 67 8.79 -17.22 1.94
#